data_AF-A0A8J5XI55-F1
#
_entry.id   AF-A0A8J5XI55-F1
#
_cell.length_a   1.000
_cell.length_b   1.000
_cell.length_c   1.000
_cell.angle_alpha   90.00
_cell.angle_beta   90.00
_cell.angle_gamma   90.00
#
_symmetry.space_group_name_H-M   'P 1'
#
loop_
_entity.id
_entity.type
_entity.pdbx_description
1 polymer ?
#
loop_
_entity_poly.entity_id
_entity_poly.type
_entity_poly.pdbx_seq_one_letter_code
_entity_poly.pdbx_strand_id
1 'polypeptide(L)'
;MALAMISIAFVASVASAHAIVGVRARLGRPLPAIAGSAAVRMSVARDSFSLVVLGDLHLEDDMTAHEQAREDCLAALRELSLLDVEKVKRLRQQPAGELDVAELELLLDAAREGELLDAQLVSLGDLGRKDIRHEPGDAGTTKCFADAKAFFDGFGSLPLNIVTGNHDLEGLDEFDTDASNLQAWLNCFGLEVPYWSRQVARRTLLVGLSTTRFRESPFSSHEVHISDEQIAWFERTLESHPAADGWRVLVFSHAPPLGCGLRVLQGVHIRNGCAWLNHCGTPAQSRAFLKLVRAHPQLKLWCSGHFHLSHDFEDSLTQVDGCTFAQVGVVGPKSTRDSRRQTRLVQGDSNGLRMYTVNHHLRDPLTNKALTRLDAEVDFADGRLRMAHGSDDYDHADWFSAYTPQDADGCYLAAPSGQVACTESSPESICWWHMADGKTLGVHDGQLVEYDAETLSPLGIVVQKDRLHGRQVVVVNEGKAVILVDERAGEEPIIEVVHPNDDGSYWRRLQRNKRVRQAEKAREKLAREWLEQQPRYRARDSASNSA
;
A
#
# COMPACT_ATOMS: atom_id res chain seq x y z
N MET A 1 5.86 -39.03 -47.66
CA MET A 1 6.34 -37.78 -47.06
C MET A 1 6.36 -37.93 -45.56
N ALA A 2 7.46 -38.47 -45.03
CA ALA A 2 7.66 -38.70 -43.60
C ALA A 2 9.04 -38.16 -43.24
N LEU A 3 9.07 -37.09 -42.45
CA LEU A 3 10.27 -36.51 -41.85
C LEU A 3 9.81 -35.55 -40.74
N ALA A 4 9.98 -35.95 -39.48
CA ALA A 4 10.26 -35.12 -38.30
C ALA A 4 9.88 -35.88 -37.02
N MET A 5 10.88 -36.28 -36.23
CA MET A 5 10.91 -36.87 -34.87
C MET A 5 12.26 -37.64 -34.83
N ILE A 6 13.26 -37.47 -33.95
CA ILE A 6 13.38 -37.31 -32.48
C ILE A 6 14.86 -36.90 -32.23
N SER A 7 15.21 -35.74 -31.64
CA SER A 7 15.44 -35.42 -30.22
C SER A 7 16.43 -36.29 -29.40
N ILE A 8 17.49 -35.62 -28.91
CA ILE A 8 18.11 -35.78 -27.57
C ILE A 8 18.85 -37.09 -27.26
N ALA A 9 20.19 -37.06 -27.38
CA ALA A 9 21.13 -37.81 -26.54
C ALA A 9 22.56 -37.26 -26.73
N PHE A 10 22.99 -36.29 -25.91
CA PHE A 10 24.43 -36.03 -25.71
C PHE A 10 24.68 -35.41 -24.33
N VAL A 11 24.66 -36.27 -23.31
CA VAL A 11 25.30 -36.05 -22.02
C VAL A 11 26.18 -37.28 -21.77
N ALA A 12 27.37 -37.04 -21.22
CA ALA A 12 28.39 -37.97 -20.77
C ALA A 12 29.47 -38.37 -21.79
N SER A 13 30.58 -37.61 -21.78
CA SER A 13 31.92 -38.15 -21.56
C SER A 13 32.93 -36.99 -21.62
N VAL A 14 33.59 -36.70 -20.51
CA VAL A 14 35.05 -36.50 -20.36
C VAL A 14 35.26 -35.90 -18.97
N ALA A 15 35.48 -36.78 -18.01
CA ALA A 15 36.18 -36.49 -16.77
C ALA A 15 37.35 -37.47 -16.69
N SER A 16 38.56 -36.95 -16.44
CA SER A 16 39.78 -37.61 -15.95
C SER A 16 41.00 -37.42 -16.86
N ALA A 17 41.73 -36.33 -16.63
CA ALA A 17 43.18 -36.31 -16.62
C ALA A 17 43.61 -35.00 -15.98
N HIS A 18 44.39 -35.04 -14.90
CA HIS A 18 45.68 -34.35 -14.77
C HIS A 18 46.20 -34.52 -13.33
N ALA A 19 47.27 -35.31 -13.23
CA ALA A 19 48.15 -35.36 -12.07
C ALA A 19 49.37 -34.45 -12.33
N ILE A 20 49.71 -33.65 -11.32
CA ILE A 20 51.06 -33.33 -10.81
C ILE A 20 52.20 -33.18 -11.83
N VAL A 21 52.67 -31.93 -12.04
CA VAL A 21 54.10 -31.58 -12.05
C VAL A 21 54.26 -30.16 -11.50
N GLY A 22 55.09 -30.01 -10.46
CA GLY A 22 55.52 -28.71 -9.95
C GLY A 22 56.77 -28.21 -10.65
N VAL A 23 56.82 -26.89 -10.90
CA VAL A 23 58.06 -26.13 -11.15
C VAL A 23 57.92 -24.76 -10.48
N ARG A 24 58.90 -24.43 -9.63
CA ARG A 24 59.14 -23.12 -8.99
C ARG A 24 60.03 -22.24 -9.89
N ALA A 25 59.97 -20.92 -9.64
CA ALA A 25 60.92 -19.83 -9.98
C ALA A 25 60.53 -18.97 -11.21
N ARG A 26 60.66 -17.63 -11.25
CA ARG A 26 60.90 -16.52 -10.29
C ARG A 26 60.82 -15.20 -11.11
N LEU A 27 60.48 -14.08 -10.44
CA LEU A 27 60.78 -12.65 -10.76
C LEU A 27 59.92 -11.88 -11.77
N GLY A 28 59.40 -10.71 -11.35
CA GLY A 28 59.14 -9.58 -12.27
C GLY A 28 58.11 -8.50 -11.87
N ARG A 29 58.38 -7.69 -10.83
CA ARG A 29 57.83 -6.33 -10.50
C ARG A 29 56.29 -6.10 -10.33
N PRO A 30 55.86 -5.25 -9.38
CA PRO A 30 54.45 -4.89 -9.22
C PRO A 30 54.04 -3.79 -10.22
N LEU A 31 52.93 -4.00 -10.92
CA LEU A 31 52.21 -2.95 -11.64
C LEU A 31 51.37 -2.13 -10.64
N PRO A 32 51.20 -0.81 -10.84
CA PRO A 32 50.45 0.03 -9.93
C PRO A 32 48.95 -0.30 -9.98
N ALA A 33 48.32 -0.31 -8.82
CA ALA A 33 46.90 -0.55 -8.64
C ALA A 33 46.07 0.54 -9.34
N ILE A 34 45.45 0.18 -10.47
CA ILE A 34 44.32 0.89 -11.08
C ILE A 34 43.17 -0.13 -11.21
N ALA A 35 42.69 -0.62 -10.07
CA ALA A 35 41.63 -1.64 -10.01
C ALA A 35 40.46 -1.24 -9.09
N GLY A 36 40.37 0.05 -8.70
CA GLY A 36 39.34 0.53 -7.76
C GLY A 36 38.02 0.97 -8.39
N SER A 37 37.98 1.23 -9.71
CA SER A 37 36.82 1.87 -10.36
C SER A 37 35.93 0.89 -11.14
N ALA A 38 36.49 -0.13 -11.78
CA ALA A 38 35.72 -1.07 -12.60
C ALA A 38 35.03 -2.15 -11.75
N ALA A 39 35.72 -2.71 -10.76
CA ALA A 39 35.18 -3.74 -9.88
C ALA A 39 34.01 -3.25 -9.01
N VAL A 40 34.05 -1.98 -8.57
CA VAL A 40 32.97 -1.35 -7.79
C VAL A 40 31.75 -1.05 -8.66
N ARG A 41 31.93 -0.71 -9.94
CA ARG A 41 30.80 -0.50 -10.87
C ARG A 41 30.17 -1.80 -11.38
N MET A 42 30.88 -2.93 -11.33
CA MET A 42 30.38 -4.22 -11.81
C MET A 42 29.56 -5.00 -10.78
N SER A 43 29.76 -4.77 -9.47
CA SER A 43 28.84 -5.30 -8.47
C SER A 43 27.47 -4.62 -8.53
N VAL A 44 27.41 -3.36 -8.98
CA VAL A 44 26.17 -2.57 -9.07
C VAL A 44 25.18 -3.17 -10.07
N ALA A 45 25.64 -3.67 -11.22
CA ALA A 45 24.75 -4.23 -12.25
C ALA A 45 24.09 -5.57 -11.85
N ARG A 46 24.67 -6.32 -10.89
CA ARG A 46 24.07 -7.58 -10.39
C ARG A 46 23.16 -7.41 -9.17
N ASP A 47 23.23 -6.24 -8.53
CA ASP A 47 22.42 -5.92 -7.35
C ASP A 47 21.42 -4.80 -7.59
N SER A 48 21.40 -4.22 -8.80
CA SER A 48 20.44 -3.20 -9.20
C SER A 48 19.10 -3.79 -9.60
N PHE A 49 18.01 -3.10 -9.27
CA PHE A 49 16.67 -3.45 -9.73
C PHE A 49 15.82 -2.19 -9.88
N SER A 50 14.76 -2.30 -10.69
CA SER A 50 13.72 -1.27 -10.80
C SER A 50 12.34 -1.89 -10.62
N LEU A 51 11.47 -1.22 -9.88
CA LEU A 51 10.09 -1.65 -9.63
C LEU A 51 9.15 -0.56 -10.12
N VAL A 52 8.16 -0.93 -10.92
CA VAL A 52 6.95 -0.13 -11.11
C VAL A 52 5.92 -0.65 -10.12
N VAL A 53 5.47 0.18 -9.19
CA VAL A 53 4.48 -0.18 -8.18
C VAL A 53 3.19 0.57 -8.47
N LEU A 54 2.16 -0.17 -8.88
CA LEU A 54 0.84 0.34 -9.21
C LEU A 54 -0.09 0.20 -8.01
N GLY A 55 -0.72 1.30 -7.60
CA GLY A 55 -1.78 1.33 -6.59
C GLY A 55 -3.15 1.45 -7.23
N ASP A 56 -4.15 0.83 -6.60
CA ASP A 56 -5.59 1.09 -6.80
C ASP A 56 -5.96 1.28 -8.27
N LEU A 57 -5.74 0.23 -9.06
CA LEU A 57 -5.78 0.30 -10.52
C LEU A 57 -7.14 0.78 -11.04
N HIS A 58 -8.21 0.23 -10.46
CA HIS A 58 -9.60 0.56 -10.73
C HIS A 58 -9.83 0.88 -12.20
N LEU A 59 -9.74 -0.16 -13.03
CA LEU A 59 -9.97 -0.07 -14.47
C LEU A 59 -11.27 0.67 -14.77
N GLU A 60 -11.34 1.26 -15.95
CA GLU A 60 -12.48 2.05 -16.41
C GLU A 60 -12.92 1.56 -17.79
N ASP A 61 -14.14 1.92 -18.21
CA ASP A 61 -14.59 1.63 -19.59
C ASP A 61 -13.72 2.33 -20.64
N ASP A 62 -13.29 3.55 -20.33
CA ASP A 62 -12.30 4.27 -21.13
C ASP A 62 -10.89 4.02 -20.58
N MET A 63 -10.18 3.12 -21.25
CA MET A 63 -8.83 2.71 -20.88
C MET A 63 -7.73 3.68 -21.34
N THR A 64 -8.07 4.77 -22.04
CA THR A 64 -7.08 5.70 -22.62
C THR A 64 -6.10 6.23 -21.57
N ALA A 65 -6.62 6.60 -20.39
CA ALA A 65 -5.81 7.17 -19.32
C ALA A 65 -4.89 6.14 -18.66
N HIS A 66 -5.33 4.89 -18.56
CA HIS A 66 -4.56 3.76 -18.03
C HIS A 66 -3.48 3.31 -19.00
N GLU A 67 -3.80 3.19 -20.28
CA GLU A 67 -2.83 2.85 -21.34
C GLU A 67 -1.74 3.93 -21.43
N GLN A 68 -2.12 5.21 -21.40
CA GLN A 68 -1.16 6.31 -21.36
C GLN A 68 -0.25 6.23 -20.13
N ALA A 69 -0.80 5.92 -18.95
CA ALA A 69 -0.01 5.78 -17.73
C ALA A 69 0.98 4.62 -17.79
N ARG A 70 0.60 3.50 -18.42
CA ARG A 70 1.50 2.39 -18.71
C ARG A 70 2.67 2.85 -19.59
N GLU A 71 2.39 3.56 -20.68
CA GLU A 71 3.45 4.07 -21.56
C GLU A 71 4.35 5.09 -20.85
N ASP A 72 3.79 5.92 -19.98
CA ASP A 72 4.55 6.84 -19.13
C ASP A 72 5.51 6.08 -18.19
N CYS A 73 5.07 4.97 -17.59
CA CYS A 73 5.91 4.12 -16.73
C CYS A 73 7.04 3.46 -17.54
N LEU A 74 6.74 2.91 -18.72
CA LEU A 74 7.75 2.33 -19.60
C LEU A 74 8.76 3.37 -20.07
N ALA A 75 8.32 4.60 -20.34
CA ALA A 75 9.21 5.71 -20.69
C ALA A 75 10.12 6.09 -19.50
N ALA A 76 9.56 6.19 -18.28
CA ALA A 76 10.33 6.50 -17.08
C ALA A 76 11.38 5.42 -16.76
N LEU A 77 11.04 4.13 -16.92
CA LEU A 77 12.00 3.04 -16.75
C LEU A 77 13.18 3.13 -17.73
N ARG A 78 12.90 3.46 -19.01
CA ARG A 78 13.96 3.63 -20.03
C ARG A 78 14.88 4.81 -19.71
N GLU A 79 14.29 5.90 -19.20
CA GLU A 79 15.04 7.12 -18.85
C GLU A 79 15.90 6.95 -17.60
N LEU A 80 15.38 6.23 -16.60
CA LEU A 80 16.06 5.99 -15.33
C LEU A 80 16.93 4.72 -15.34
N SER A 81 16.95 3.97 -16.45
CA SER A 81 17.63 2.68 -16.52
C SER A 81 19.06 2.75 -15.96
N LEU A 82 19.36 1.85 -15.02
CA LEU A 82 20.69 1.75 -14.42
C LEU A 82 21.70 1.07 -15.36
N LEU A 83 21.23 0.53 -16.48
CA LEU A 83 22.06 0.00 -17.55
C LEU A 83 22.75 1.15 -18.31
N ASP A 84 24.07 1.08 -18.41
CA ASP A 84 24.83 1.87 -19.39
C ASP A 84 24.59 1.29 -20.79
N VAL A 85 23.51 1.73 -21.45
CA VAL A 85 23.11 1.29 -22.79
C VAL A 85 24.24 1.51 -23.82
N GLU A 86 25.01 2.57 -23.68
CA GLU A 86 26.15 2.84 -24.55
C GLU A 86 27.30 1.87 -24.29
N LYS A 87 27.53 1.46 -23.05
CA LYS A 87 28.43 0.34 -22.75
C LYS A 87 27.94 -0.94 -23.40
N VAL A 88 26.66 -1.30 -23.26
CA VAL A 88 26.11 -2.51 -23.90
C VAL A 88 26.32 -2.46 -25.42
N LYS A 89 26.03 -1.32 -26.07
CA LYS A 89 26.28 -1.14 -27.51
C LYS A 89 27.76 -1.30 -27.88
N ARG A 90 28.68 -0.71 -27.10
CA ARG A 90 30.13 -0.86 -27.30
C ARG A 90 30.59 -2.31 -27.14
N LEU A 91 30.13 -2.99 -26.09
CA LEU A 91 30.48 -4.39 -25.84
C LEU A 91 29.97 -5.31 -26.96
N ARG A 92 28.79 -5.05 -27.52
CA ARG A 92 28.26 -5.81 -28.68
C ARG A 92 29.13 -5.73 -29.93
N GLN A 93 30.00 -4.72 -30.02
CA GLN A 93 30.90 -4.53 -31.16
C GLN A 93 32.28 -5.14 -30.94
N GLN A 94 32.59 -5.60 -29.71
CA GLN A 94 33.88 -6.21 -29.39
C GLN A 94 33.87 -7.73 -29.69
N PRO A 95 35.00 -8.30 -30.16
CA PRO A 95 35.14 -9.75 -30.28
C PRO A 95 34.95 -10.44 -28.93
N ALA A 96 34.21 -11.55 -28.89
CA ALA A 96 33.90 -12.24 -27.64
C ALA A 96 35.13 -12.70 -26.84
N GLY A 97 36.28 -12.93 -27.49
CA GLY A 97 37.53 -13.27 -26.82
C GLY A 97 38.23 -12.11 -26.12
N GLU A 98 37.76 -10.87 -26.33
CA GLU A 98 38.26 -9.65 -25.70
C GLU A 98 37.39 -9.21 -24.51
N LEU A 99 36.21 -9.82 -24.36
CA LEU A 99 35.27 -9.56 -23.28
C LEU A 99 35.61 -10.41 -22.06
N ASP A 100 35.51 -9.82 -20.87
CA ASP A 100 35.56 -10.62 -19.64
C ASP A 100 34.23 -11.36 -19.38
N VAL A 101 34.23 -12.27 -18.41
CA VAL A 101 33.05 -13.09 -18.07
C VAL A 101 31.84 -12.23 -17.72
N ALA A 102 32.04 -11.13 -17.01
CA ALA A 102 30.94 -10.30 -16.55
C ALA A 102 30.43 -9.34 -17.64
N GLU A 103 31.27 -8.95 -18.59
CA GLU A 103 30.84 -8.28 -19.82
C GLU A 103 30.03 -9.20 -20.72
N LEU A 104 30.43 -10.48 -20.84
CA LEU A 104 29.66 -11.50 -21.56
C LEU A 104 28.30 -11.77 -20.90
N GLU A 105 28.27 -11.83 -19.56
CA GLU A 105 27.01 -11.96 -18.80
C GLU A 105 26.12 -10.72 -18.99
N LEU A 106 26.65 -9.50 -18.88
CA LEU A 106 25.88 -8.28 -19.14
C LEU A 106 25.29 -8.27 -20.56
N LEU A 107 26.04 -8.73 -21.56
CA LEU A 107 25.53 -8.87 -22.92
C LEU A 107 24.45 -9.94 -23.04
N LEU A 108 24.58 -11.06 -22.33
CA LEU A 108 23.59 -12.12 -22.30
C LEU A 108 22.30 -11.66 -21.63
N ASP A 109 22.40 -10.96 -20.51
CA ASP A 109 21.30 -10.42 -19.75
C ASP A 109 20.58 -9.33 -20.56
N ALA A 110 21.33 -8.38 -21.13
CA ALA A 110 20.77 -7.37 -22.04
C ALA A 110 20.18 -7.96 -23.34
N ALA A 111 20.64 -9.14 -23.78
CA ALA A 111 20.05 -9.85 -24.92
C ALA A 111 18.76 -10.60 -24.55
N ARG A 112 18.61 -11.03 -23.29
CA ARG A 112 17.42 -11.74 -22.78
C ARG A 112 16.31 -10.79 -22.38
N GLU A 113 16.65 -9.71 -21.69
CA GLU A 113 15.68 -8.84 -21.01
C GLU A 113 15.55 -7.46 -21.68
N GLY A 114 16.42 -7.15 -22.64
CA GLY A 114 16.36 -5.93 -23.44
C GLY A 114 16.76 -4.68 -22.66
N GLU A 115 16.09 -3.56 -22.96
CA GLU A 115 16.38 -2.24 -22.37
C GLU A 115 15.81 -2.07 -20.94
N LEU A 116 15.00 -3.03 -20.49
CA LEU A 116 14.31 -3.03 -19.18
C LEU A 116 14.84 -4.13 -18.26
N LEU A 117 16.12 -4.50 -18.40
CA LEU A 117 16.79 -5.47 -17.53
C LEU A 117 16.54 -5.13 -16.05
N ASP A 118 16.28 -6.15 -15.24
CA ASP A 118 16.03 -6.05 -13.80
C ASP A 118 14.82 -5.18 -13.40
N ALA A 119 13.92 -4.89 -14.35
CA ALA A 119 12.66 -4.22 -14.06
C ALA A 119 11.53 -5.23 -13.74
N GLN A 120 10.71 -4.88 -12.75
CA GLN A 120 9.59 -5.70 -12.28
C GLN A 120 8.33 -4.85 -12.17
N LEU A 121 7.18 -5.48 -12.32
CA LEU A 121 5.88 -4.87 -12.06
C LEU A 121 5.32 -5.43 -10.75
N VAL A 122 4.87 -4.54 -9.88
CA VAL A 122 4.12 -4.90 -8.66
C VAL A 122 2.78 -4.17 -8.68
N SER A 123 1.69 -4.91 -8.56
CA SER A 123 0.35 -4.34 -8.39
C SER A 123 -0.15 -4.57 -6.97
N LEU A 124 -0.66 -3.50 -6.35
CA LEU A 124 -1.25 -3.51 -5.01
C LEU A 124 -2.74 -3.85 -5.00
N GLY A 125 -3.30 -4.32 -6.12
CA GLY A 125 -4.68 -4.78 -6.24
C GLY A 125 -5.69 -3.65 -6.51
N ASP A 126 -6.95 -3.91 -6.15
CA ASP A 126 -8.11 -3.08 -6.46
C ASP A 126 -8.24 -2.84 -7.96
N LEU A 127 -8.45 -3.94 -8.68
CA LEU A 127 -8.30 -4.02 -10.12
C LEU A 127 -9.50 -3.42 -10.87
N GLY A 128 -10.71 -3.80 -10.49
CA GLY A 128 -11.91 -3.57 -11.30
C GLY A 128 -12.62 -2.25 -11.05
N ARG A 129 -13.62 -1.98 -11.89
CA ARG A 129 -14.49 -0.82 -11.74
C ARG A 129 -15.23 -0.92 -10.42
N LYS A 130 -15.08 0.11 -9.60
CA LYS A 130 -15.92 0.29 -8.41
C LYS A 130 -17.33 0.71 -8.82
N ASP A 131 -18.33 0.35 -8.02
CA ASP A 131 -19.67 0.97 -8.12
C ASP A 131 -19.57 2.50 -8.00
N ILE A 132 -19.91 3.22 -9.06
CA ILE A 132 -20.03 4.68 -9.04
C ILE A 132 -21.51 5.01 -9.22
N ARG A 133 -22.11 5.65 -8.20
CA ARG A 133 -23.42 6.32 -8.23
C ARG A 133 -24.41 5.79 -9.29
N HIS A 134 -25.03 4.64 -9.02
CA HIS A 134 -26.08 3.99 -9.83
C HIS A 134 -25.62 3.19 -11.06
N GLU A 135 -24.32 3.10 -11.33
CA GLU A 135 -23.75 2.18 -12.32
C GLU A 135 -23.10 0.98 -11.59
N PRO A 136 -23.49 -0.26 -11.92
CA PRO A 136 -22.85 -1.44 -11.34
C PRO A 136 -21.41 -1.56 -11.84
N GLY A 137 -20.47 -1.65 -10.91
CA GLY A 137 -19.07 -1.98 -11.18
C GLY A 137 -18.88 -3.48 -11.42
N ASP A 138 -17.68 -3.87 -11.84
CA ASP A 138 -17.30 -5.27 -12.01
C ASP A 138 -16.16 -5.71 -11.08
N ALA A 139 -15.84 -4.90 -10.06
CA ALA A 139 -14.85 -5.20 -9.04
C ALA A 139 -15.00 -6.62 -8.46
N GLY A 140 -13.90 -7.38 -8.48
CA GLY A 140 -13.83 -8.73 -7.94
C GLY A 140 -14.51 -9.82 -8.77
N THR A 141 -14.96 -9.52 -9.99
CA THR A 141 -15.50 -10.52 -10.94
C THR A 141 -14.42 -11.14 -11.82
N THR A 142 -14.70 -12.29 -12.42
CA THR A 142 -13.79 -12.94 -13.39
C THR A 142 -13.50 -12.03 -14.59
N LYS A 143 -14.50 -11.25 -15.05
CA LYS A 143 -14.30 -10.26 -16.13
C LYS A 143 -13.27 -9.21 -15.74
N CYS A 144 -13.41 -8.63 -14.54
CA CYS A 144 -12.45 -7.66 -14.00
C CYS A 144 -11.03 -8.22 -13.98
N PHE A 145 -10.85 -9.47 -13.52
CA PHE A 145 -9.52 -10.10 -13.48
C PHE A 145 -8.94 -10.30 -14.88
N ALA A 146 -9.74 -10.72 -15.86
CA ALA A 146 -9.31 -10.87 -17.23
C ALA A 146 -8.89 -9.54 -17.88
N ASP A 147 -9.65 -8.47 -17.65
CA ASP A 147 -9.33 -7.13 -18.16
C ASP A 147 -8.05 -6.57 -17.52
N ALA A 148 -7.89 -6.77 -16.20
CA ALA A 148 -6.67 -6.39 -15.48
C ALA A 148 -5.46 -7.16 -15.99
N LYS A 149 -5.62 -8.47 -16.23
CA LYS A 149 -4.57 -9.27 -16.85
C LYS A 149 -4.18 -8.72 -18.23
N ALA A 150 -5.15 -8.39 -19.08
CA ALA A 150 -4.88 -7.81 -20.39
C ALA A 150 -4.14 -6.46 -20.29
N PHE A 151 -4.51 -5.62 -19.32
CA PHE A 151 -3.79 -4.37 -19.04
C PHE A 151 -2.32 -4.64 -18.64
N PHE A 152 -2.08 -5.58 -17.72
CA PHE A 152 -0.72 -5.93 -17.28
C PHE A 152 0.11 -6.59 -18.38
N ASP A 153 -0.48 -7.44 -19.22
CA ASP A 153 0.19 -8.03 -20.38
C ASP A 153 0.71 -6.95 -21.36
N GLY A 154 0.11 -5.75 -21.34
CA GLY A 154 0.59 -4.59 -22.09
C GLY A 154 1.93 -4.01 -21.62
N PHE A 155 2.41 -4.34 -20.41
CA PHE A 155 3.78 -4.01 -19.98
C PHE A 155 4.84 -4.91 -20.64
N GLY A 156 4.43 -5.83 -21.50
CA GLY A 156 5.31 -6.68 -22.29
C GLY A 156 5.93 -7.79 -21.45
N SER A 157 7.27 -7.85 -21.44
CA SER A 157 8.01 -8.92 -20.76
C SER A 157 8.27 -8.65 -19.28
N LEU A 158 7.79 -7.52 -18.72
CA LEU A 158 8.00 -7.22 -17.30
C LEU A 158 7.32 -8.27 -16.43
N PRO A 159 8.05 -8.93 -15.52
CA PRO A 159 7.42 -9.90 -14.63
C PRO A 159 6.45 -9.21 -13.66
N LEU A 160 5.22 -9.72 -13.61
CA LEU A 160 4.18 -9.26 -12.70
C LEU A 160 4.25 -10.02 -11.37
N ASN A 161 4.19 -9.28 -10.27
CA ASN A 161 3.82 -9.80 -8.96
C ASN A 161 2.64 -8.97 -8.45
N ILE A 162 1.64 -9.61 -7.86
CA ILE A 162 0.37 -8.95 -7.56
C ILE A 162 -0.17 -9.40 -6.21
N VAL A 163 -0.77 -8.47 -5.47
CA VAL A 163 -1.57 -8.76 -4.28
C VAL A 163 -3.02 -8.37 -4.53
N THR A 164 -3.94 -8.96 -3.77
CA THR A 164 -5.34 -8.52 -3.79
C THR A 164 -5.53 -7.26 -2.97
N GLY A 165 -6.40 -6.38 -3.46
CA GLY A 165 -7.02 -5.30 -2.70
C GLY A 165 -8.41 -5.67 -2.21
N ASN A 166 -9.04 -4.81 -1.41
CA ASN A 166 -10.37 -5.10 -0.85
C ASN A 166 -11.48 -5.20 -1.90
N HIS A 167 -11.39 -4.47 -3.01
CA HIS A 167 -12.37 -4.54 -4.08
C HIS A 167 -12.18 -5.79 -4.97
N ASP A 168 -11.04 -6.46 -4.92
CA ASP A 168 -10.80 -7.70 -5.68
C ASP A 168 -11.57 -8.91 -5.15
N LEU A 169 -12.07 -8.83 -3.91
CA LEU A 169 -12.91 -9.87 -3.31
C LEU A 169 -14.39 -9.49 -3.27
N GLU A 170 -14.78 -8.42 -3.94
CA GLU A 170 -16.15 -7.93 -3.95
C GLU A 170 -17.06 -8.93 -4.68
N GLY A 171 -16.99 -9.03 -6.01
CA GLY A 171 -17.51 -10.16 -6.80
C GLY A 171 -18.91 -10.64 -6.44
N LEU A 172 -19.78 -9.74 -5.97
CA LEU A 172 -21.01 -10.09 -5.26
C LEU A 172 -22.06 -10.74 -6.17
N ASP A 173 -21.96 -10.48 -7.46
CA ASP A 173 -22.86 -11.02 -8.49
C ASP A 173 -22.38 -12.37 -9.05
N GLU A 174 -21.18 -12.83 -8.68
CA GLU A 174 -20.57 -14.05 -9.23
C GLU A 174 -20.21 -15.09 -8.16
N PHE A 175 -19.78 -14.66 -6.97
CA PHE A 175 -19.23 -15.55 -5.95
C PHE A 175 -19.98 -15.50 -4.62
N ASP A 176 -20.35 -16.67 -4.10
CA ASP A 176 -21.01 -16.82 -2.81
C ASP A 176 -20.05 -16.73 -1.61
N THR A 177 -18.77 -17.05 -1.81
CA THR A 177 -17.76 -17.14 -0.75
C THR A 177 -16.47 -16.41 -1.10
N ASP A 178 -15.73 -15.96 -0.07
CA ASP A 178 -14.42 -15.34 -0.26
C ASP A 178 -13.42 -16.33 -0.87
N ALA A 179 -13.49 -17.60 -0.48
CA ALA A 179 -12.65 -18.67 -1.03
C ALA A 179 -12.86 -18.88 -2.54
N SER A 180 -14.11 -18.93 -3.02
CA SER A 180 -14.40 -19.07 -4.46
C SER A 180 -13.95 -17.85 -5.25
N ASN A 181 -14.13 -16.65 -4.70
CA ASN A 181 -13.70 -15.41 -5.35
C ASN A 181 -12.16 -15.36 -5.47
N LEU A 182 -11.47 -15.69 -4.37
CA LEU A 182 -10.02 -15.72 -4.33
C LEU A 182 -9.45 -16.79 -5.28
N GLN A 183 -10.09 -17.96 -5.37
CA GLN A 183 -9.68 -19.01 -6.30
C GLN A 183 -9.81 -18.56 -7.77
N ALA A 184 -10.86 -17.82 -8.12
CA ALA A 184 -11.01 -17.26 -9.47
C ALA A 184 -9.89 -16.26 -9.79
N TRP A 185 -9.54 -15.40 -8.83
CA TRP A 185 -8.42 -14.47 -8.95
C TRP A 185 -7.09 -15.23 -9.13
N LEU A 186 -6.79 -16.23 -8.28
CA LEU A 186 -5.60 -17.07 -8.37
C LEU A 186 -5.49 -17.76 -9.75
N ASN A 187 -6.59 -18.35 -10.22
CA ASN A 187 -6.63 -19.03 -11.52
C ASN A 187 -6.36 -18.07 -12.68
N CYS A 188 -6.88 -16.85 -12.63
CA CYS A 188 -6.68 -15.84 -13.68
C CYS A 188 -5.20 -15.45 -13.82
N PHE A 189 -4.51 -15.27 -12.69
CA PHE A 189 -3.10 -14.87 -12.65
C PHE A 189 -2.11 -16.04 -12.59
N GLY A 190 -2.59 -17.30 -12.61
CA GLY A 190 -1.75 -18.48 -12.59
C GLY A 190 -0.98 -18.66 -11.26
N LEU A 191 -1.60 -18.29 -10.15
CA LEU A 191 -1.03 -18.33 -8.81
C LEU A 191 -1.56 -19.53 -8.01
N GLU A 192 -0.71 -20.12 -7.17
CA GLU A 192 -1.11 -21.22 -6.28
C GLU A 192 -1.63 -20.72 -4.93
N VAL A 193 -1.04 -19.63 -4.44
CA VAL A 193 -1.34 -19.00 -3.15
C VAL A 193 -1.41 -17.48 -3.31
N PRO A 194 -2.11 -16.76 -2.43
CA PRO A 194 -2.34 -15.32 -2.62
C PRO A 194 -1.16 -14.45 -2.15
N TYR A 195 -0.12 -15.04 -1.58
CA TYR A 195 1.09 -14.37 -1.12
C TYR A 195 2.30 -14.90 -1.88
N TRP A 196 3.36 -14.09 -1.96
CA TRP A 196 4.52 -14.45 -2.77
C TRP A 196 5.78 -13.79 -2.25
N SER A 197 6.93 -14.38 -2.60
CA SER A 197 8.23 -13.77 -2.42
C SER A 197 9.05 -13.89 -3.70
N ARG A 198 9.82 -12.85 -4.04
CA ARG A 198 10.68 -12.84 -5.23
C ARG A 198 12.03 -12.22 -4.95
N GLN A 199 13.09 -12.95 -5.24
CA GLN A 199 14.43 -12.38 -5.17
C GLN A 199 14.73 -11.58 -6.44
N VAL A 200 15.12 -10.31 -6.28
CA VAL A 200 15.38 -9.37 -7.39
C VAL A 200 16.82 -8.87 -7.43
N ALA A 201 17.59 -9.15 -6.39
CA ALA A 201 19.05 -8.94 -6.34
C ALA A 201 19.66 -9.98 -5.41
N ARG A 202 20.99 -10.05 -5.28
CA ARG A 202 21.66 -11.11 -4.52
C ARG A 202 21.17 -11.25 -3.08
N ARG A 203 20.82 -10.13 -2.45
CA ARG A 203 20.31 -10.07 -1.07
C ARG A 203 19.10 -9.13 -0.94
N THR A 204 18.26 -9.09 -1.97
CA THR A 204 17.03 -8.29 -1.93
C THR A 204 15.83 -9.15 -2.30
N LEU A 205 14.87 -9.23 -1.39
CA LEU A 205 13.63 -9.99 -1.51
C LEU A 205 12.44 -9.03 -1.54
N LEU A 206 11.54 -9.25 -2.49
CA LEU A 206 10.22 -8.66 -2.53
C LEU A 206 9.24 -9.62 -1.86
N VAL A 207 8.27 -9.11 -1.10
CA VAL A 207 7.23 -9.91 -0.42
C VAL A 207 5.86 -9.27 -0.63
N GLY A 208 4.89 -10.02 -1.13
CA GLY A 208 3.50 -9.58 -1.27
C GLY A 208 2.56 -10.26 -0.30
N LEU A 209 1.71 -9.48 0.36
CA LEU A 209 0.67 -9.92 1.29
C LEU A 209 -0.71 -9.49 0.78
N SER A 210 -1.63 -10.45 0.66
CA SER A 210 -2.95 -10.27 0.05
C SER A 210 -4.06 -10.32 1.07
N THR A 211 -5.10 -9.52 0.85
CA THR A 211 -6.35 -9.71 1.59
C THR A 211 -7.04 -11.00 1.16
N THR A 212 -7.58 -11.74 2.12
CA THR A 212 -8.30 -12.99 1.85
C THR A 212 -9.73 -12.97 2.36
N ARG A 213 -10.24 -11.80 2.77
CA ARG A 213 -11.55 -11.66 3.41
C ARG A 213 -12.31 -10.44 2.92
N PHE A 214 -13.60 -10.62 2.63
CA PHE A 214 -14.54 -9.56 2.27
C PHE A 214 -15.92 -9.82 2.88
N ARG A 215 -16.54 -10.97 2.55
CA ARG A 215 -17.89 -11.37 3.00
C ARG A 215 -17.90 -11.69 4.49
N GLU A 216 -16.86 -12.35 4.97
CA GLU A 216 -16.73 -12.75 6.38
C GLU A 216 -16.17 -11.63 7.26
N SER A 217 -15.89 -10.45 6.68
CA SER A 217 -15.42 -9.32 7.47
C SER A 217 -16.48 -8.90 8.50
N PRO A 218 -16.14 -8.86 9.79
CA PRO A 218 -17.11 -8.63 10.86
C PRO A 218 -17.71 -7.21 10.80
N PHE A 219 -16.96 -6.23 10.29
CA PHE A 219 -17.36 -4.82 10.31
C PHE A 219 -17.38 -4.19 8.92
N SER A 220 -16.20 -3.97 8.32
CA SER A 220 -16.08 -3.34 7.00
C SER A 220 -15.63 -4.35 5.96
N SER A 221 -16.43 -4.51 4.90
CA SER A 221 -16.03 -5.30 3.72
C SER A 221 -14.83 -4.68 2.98
N HIS A 222 -14.46 -3.43 3.28
CA HIS A 222 -13.25 -2.79 2.74
C HIS A 222 -12.04 -2.91 3.67
N GLU A 223 -12.11 -3.76 4.70
CA GLU A 223 -10.92 -4.10 5.49
C GLU A 223 -9.98 -4.96 4.64
N VAL A 224 -8.68 -4.65 4.70
CA VAL A 224 -7.62 -5.51 4.15
C VAL A 224 -7.18 -6.47 5.25
N HIS A 225 -7.54 -7.73 5.10
CA HIS A 225 -7.27 -8.76 6.10
C HIS A 225 -6.26 -9.79 5.61
N ILE A 226 -5.09 -9.80 6.25
CA ILE A 226 -4.05 -10.80 6.05
C ILE A 226 -4.26 -11.94 7.06
N SER A 227 -4.39 -13.17 6.56
CA SER A 227 -4.63 -14.36 7.37
C SER A 227 -3.46 -14.70 8.29
N ASP A 228 -3.73 -15.39 9.39
CA ASP A 228 -2.69 -15.84 10.33
C ASP A 228 -1.65 -16.76 9.65
N GLU A 229 -2.06 -17.54 8.64
CA GLU A 229 -1.15 -18.34 7.82
C GLU A 229 -0.13 -17.47 7.06
N GLN A 230 -0.60 -16.39 6.43
CA GLN A 230 0.26 -15.43 5.74
C GLN A 230 1.23 -14.73 6.70
N ILE A 231 0.75 -14.34 7.89
CA ILE A 231 1.59 -13.70 8.91
C ILE A 231 2.69 -14.67 9.37
N ALA A 232 2.34 -15.92 9.66
CA ALA A 232 3.32 -16.93 10.08
C ALA A 232 4.30 -17.29 8.95
N TRP A 233 3.85 -17.33 7.69
CA TRP A 233 4.73 -17.50 6.54
C TRP A 233 5.69 -16.32 6.37
N PHE A 234 5.19 -15.08 6.55
CA PHE A 234 5.99 -13.88 6.44
C PHE A 234 7.08 -13.84 7.52
N GLU A 235 6.74 -14.14 8.77
CA GLU A 235 7.71 -14.25 9.87
C GLU A 235 8.83 -15.25 9.54
N ARG A 236 8.48 -16.48 9.12
CA ARG A 236 9.48 -17.49 8.68
C ARG A 236 10.32 -17.02 7.48
N THR A 237 9.72 -16.25 6.58
CA THR A 237 10.44 -15.66 5.44
C THR A 237 11.48 -14.65 5.94
N LEU A 238 11.14 -13.82 6.92
CA LEU A 238 12.09 -12.87 7.53
C LEU A 238 13.20 -13.60 8.30
N GLU A 239 12.86 -14.62 9.09
CA GLU A 239 13.84 -15.43 9.83
C GLU A 239 14.87 -16.12 8.93
N SER A 240 14.44 -16.60 7.76
CA SER A 240 15.31 -17.23 6.76
C SER A 240 16.12 -16.23 5.92
N HIS A 241 15.80 -14.94 6.01
CA HIS A 241 16.47 -13.84 5.29
C HIS A 241 16.96 -12.77 6.28
N PRO A 242 17.86 -13.10 7.22
CA PRO A 242 18.22 -12.19 8.30
C PRO A 242 19.08 -11.03 7.80
N ALA A 243 18.92 -9.86 8.43
CA ALA A 243 19.75 -8.69 8.18
C ALA A 243 21.25 -8.96 8.38
N ALA A 244 21.61 -9.87 9.30
CA ALA A 244 22.98 -10.28 9.57
C ALA A 244 23.69 -10.88 8.34
N ASP A 245 22.93 -11.46 7.41
CA ASP A 245 23.44 -12.02 6.15
C ASP A 245 23.41 -10.99 4.99
N GLY A 246 23.07 -9.73 5.31
CA GLY A 246 22.96 -8.61 4.39
C GLY A 246 21.65 -8.56 3.61
N TRP A 247 20.62 -9.30 4.04
CA TRP A 247 19.31 -9.27 3.37
C TRP A 247 18.57 -7.94 3.56
N ARG A 248 17.83 -7.59 2.51
CA ARG A 248 16.90 -6.46 2.43
C ARG A 248 15.56 -7.00 1.95
N VAL A 249 14.48 -6.60 2.61
CA VAL A 249 13.13 -7.05 2.30
C VAL A 249 12.25 -5.84 2.03
N LEU A 250 11.57 -5.86 0.88
CA LEU A 250 10.60 -4.85 0.44
C LEU A 250 9.23 -5.51 0.42
N VAL A 251 8.26 -4.91 1.12
CA VAL A 251 6.94 -5.49 1.33
C VAL A 251 5.87 -4.72 0.57
N PHE A 252 4.86 -5.43 0.09
CA PHE A 252 3.76 -4.90 -0.69
C PHE A 252 2.44 -5.44 -0.11
N SER A 253 1.54 -4.53 0.23
CA SER A 253 0.18 -4.85 0.66
C SER A 253 -0.77 -3.77 0.19
N HIS A 254 -2.05 -4.08 0.07
CA HIS A 254 -3.02 -3.09 -0.38
C HIS A 254 -3.16 -1.91 0.60
N ALA A 255 -3.51 -2.17 1.87
CA ALA A 255 -3.50 -1.16 2.93
C ALA A 255 -2.17 -1.19 3.71
N PRO A 256 -1.76 -0.06 4.34
CA PRO A 256 -0.57 -0.03 5.17
C PRO A 256 -0.81 -0.63 6.56
N PRO A 257 0.25 -1.04 7.27
CA PRO A 257 0.15 -1.51 8.65
C PRO A 257 -0.13 -0.34 9.61
N LEU A 258 -0.82 -0.66 10.71
CA LEU A 258 -1.00 0.27 11.83
C LEU A 258 0.38 0.70 12.38
N GLY A 259 0.56 2.00 12.62
CA GLY A 259 1.82 2.56 13.11
C GLY A 259 2.88 2.83 12.04
N CYS A 260 2.52 2.81 10.76
CA CYS A 260 3.42 3.17 9.67
C CYS A 260 3.82 4.65 9.63
N GLY A 261 3.16 5.52 10.41
CA GLY A 261 3.41 6.96 10.41
C GLY A 261 2.51 7.75 9.46
N LEU A 262 1.69 7.10 8.63
CA LEU A 262 0.74 7.79 7.75
C LEU A 262 -0.32 8.56 8.56
N ARG A 263 -0.41 9.87 8.32
CA ARG A 263 -1.37 10.75 8.99
C ARG A 263 -2.48 11.23 8.09
N VAL A 264 -2.22 11.52 6.83
CA VAL A 264 -3.28 11.98 5.92
C VAL A 264 -4.15 10.80 5.52
N LEU A 265 -5.33 10.72 6.13
CA LEU A 265 -6.30 9.66 5.94
C LEU A 265 -7.61 10.25 5.47
N GLN A 266 -8.40 9.45 4.78
CA GLN A 266 -9.76 9.87 4.45
C GLN A 266 -10.68 9.45 5.58
N GLY A 267 -11.57 10.36 5.99
CA GLY A 267 -12.45 10.13 7.13
C GLY A 267 -13.27 8.83 7.00
N VAL A 268 -13.58 8.38 5.77
CA VAL A 268 -14.30 7.11 5.54
C VAL A 268 -13.58 5.88 6.08
N HIS A 269 -12.24 5.79 5.98
CA HIS A 269 -11.50 4.61 6.42
C HIS A 269 -11.43 4.52 7.94
N ILE A 270 -11.33 5.67 8.62
CA ILE A 270 -11.39 5.78 10.09
C ILE A 270 -12.80 5.53 10.61
N ARG A 271 -13.84 6.08 9.96
CA ARG A 271 -15.25 5.82 10.33
C ARG A 271 -15.65 4.35 10.21
N ASN A 272 -14.99 3.62 9.32
CA ASN A 272 -15.32 2.24 9.00
C ASN A 272 -14.37 1.22 9.66
N GLY A 273 -13.32 1.66 10.35
CA GLY A 273 -12.31 0.78 10.93
C GLY A 273 -11.56 -0.04 9.88
N CYS A 274 -11.25 0.56 8.72
CA CYS A 274 -10.61 -0.14 7.61
C CYS A 274 -9.42 0.63 7.03
N ALA A 275 -8.74 1.46 7.82
CA ALA A 275 -7.55 2.18 7.39
C ALA A 275 -6.28 1.32 7.35
N TRP A 276 -6.22 0.25 8.14
CA TRP A 276 -4.99 -0.48 8.41
C TRP A 276 -5.14 -1.96 8.07
N LEU A 277 -4.02 -2.66 7.87
CA LEU A 277 -4.01 -4.12 7.84
C LEU A 277 -4.59 -4.67 9.15
N ASN A 278 -5.55 -5.59 9.02
CA ASN A 278 -6.21 -6.25 10.15
C ASN A 278 -6.76 -5.26 11.20
N HIS A 279 -7.21 -4.08 10.76
CA HIS A 279 -7.66 -3.00 11.62
C HIS A 279 -8.74 -3.47 12.62
N CYS A 280 -9.70 -4.27 12.16
CA CYS A 280 -10.81 -4.79 12.96
C CYS A 280 -10.43 -6.03 13.80
N GLY A 281 -9.19 -6.51 13.70
CA GLY A 281 -8.69 -7.64 14.46
C GLY A 281 -8.45 -7.31 15.94
N THR A 282 -7.99 -8.31 16.68
CA THR A 282 -7.50 -8.07 18.04
C THR A 282 -6.28 -7.12 18.04
N PRO A 283 -5.97 -6.42 19.14
CA PRO A 283 -4.75 -5.61 19.22
C PRO A 283 -3.46 -6.38 18.88
N ALA A 284 -3.43 -7.70 19.16
CA ALA A 284 -2.31 -8.54 18.77
C ALA A 284 -2.18 -8.67 17.24
N GLN A 285 -3.30 -8.82 16.53
CA GLN A 285 -3.34 -8.97 15.07
C GLN A 285 -3.07 -7.65 14.35
N SER A 286 -3.70 -6.55 14.77
CA SER A 286 -3.51 -5.24 14.11
C SER A 286 -2.08 -4.72 14.28
N ARG A 287 -1.42 -5.01 15.42
CA ARG A 287 -0.02 -4.62 15.69
C ARG A 287 1.02 -5.65 15.23
N ALA A 288 0.61 -6.81 14.70
CA ALA A 288 1.53 -7.88 14.34
C ALA A 288 2.62 -7.39 13.36
N PHE A 289 2.23 -6.60 12.36
CA PHE A 289 3.16 -6.12 11.32
C PHE A 289 4.19 -5.13 11.86
N LEU A 290 3.80 -4.20 12.73
CA LEU A 290 4.76 -3.27 13.33
C LEU A 290 5.73 -4.00 14.28
N LYS A 291 5.26 -5.02 14.99
CA LYS A 291 6.14 -5.89 15.80
C LYS A 291 7.17 -6.61 14.92
N LEU A 292 6.76 -7.11 13.75
CA LEU A 292 7.69 -7.69 12.78
C LEU A 292 8.68 -6.66 12.25
N VAL A 293 8.23 -5.45 11.92
CA VAL A 293 9.13 -4.35 11.49
C VAL A 293 10.20 -4.06 12.55
N ARG A 294 9.81 -3.97 13.83
CA ARG A 294 10.75 -3.75 14.95
C ARG A 294 11.71 -4.91 15.17
N ALA A 295 11.24 -6.15 14.99
CA ALA A 295 12.04 -7.35 15.21
C ALA A 295 13.00 -7.65 14.05
N HIS A 296 12.71 -7.17 12.84
CA HIS A 296 13.39 -7.57 11.60
C HIS A 296 13.96 -6.36 10.84
N PRO A 297 15.18 -5.90 11.18
CA PRO A 297 15.79 -4.71 10.60
C PRO A 297 16.14 -4.85 9.10
N GLN A 298 16.01 -6.03 8.50
CA GLN A 298 16.11 -6.23 7.05
C GLN A 298 14.92 -5.64 6.29
N LEU A 299 13.79 -5.33 6.97
CA LEU A 299 12.66 -4.64 6.35
C LEU A 299 13.05 -3.19 6.07
N LYS A 300 13.11 -2.84 4.78
CA LYS A 300 13.59 -1.52 4.33
C LYS A 300 12.52 -0.66 3.68
N LEU A 301 11.53 -1.28 3.04
CA LEU A 301 10.45 -0.57 2.37
C LEU A 301 9.14 -1.35 2.52
N TRP A 302 8.05 -0.63 2.70
CA TRP A 302 6.69 -1.16 2.65
C TRP A 302 5.82 -0.24 1.78
N CYS A 303 5.35 -0.74 0.64
CA CYS A 303 4.48 0.01 -0.27
C CYS A 303 3.01 -0.35 -0.04
N SER A 304 2.14 0.67 0.00
CA SER A 304 0.69 0.49 0.14
C SER A 304 -0.13 1.51 -0.64
N GLY A 305 -1.30 1.11 -1.10
CA GLY A 305 -2.28 1.94 -1.83
C GLY A 305 -3.47 2.29 -0.93
N HIS A 306 -4.67 1.87 -1.31
CA HIS A 306 -5.96 1.89 -0.59
C HIS A 306 -6.62 3.26 -0.41
N PHE A 307 -5.81 4.30 -0.26
CA PHE A 307 -6.32 5.65 0.01
C PHE A 307 -6.55 6.48 -1.24
N HIS A 308 -6.03 6.10 -2.41
CA HIS A 308 -6.22 6.86 -3.65
C HIS A 308 -5.78 8.34 -3.55
N LEU A 309 -4.79 8.65 -2.68
CA LEU A 309 -4.19 9.99 -2.60
C LEU A 309 -2.82 9.98 -3.27
N SER A 310 -2.41 11.15 -3.75
CA SER A 310 -1.08 11.39 -4.32
C SER A 310 0.06 11.21 -3.32
N HIS A 311 1.25 11.25 -3.88
CA HIS A 311 2.54 11.19 -3.20
C HIS A 311 3.02 12.54 -2.66
N ASP A 312 2.19 13.57 -2.75
CA ASP A 312 2.60 14.93 -2.39
C ASP A 312 2.17 15.32 -0.97
N PHE A 313 1.44 14.47 -0.26
CA PHE A 313 1.03 14.71 1.13
C PHE A 313 2.18 14.52 2.13
N GLU A 314 2.10 15.28 3.24
CA GLU A 314 3.11 15.39 4.32
C GLU A 314 3.63 14.05 4.87
N ASP A 315 2.84 12.98 4.81
CA ASP A 315 3.22 11.65 5.30
C ASP A 315 3.01 10.53 4.28
N SER A 316 2.99 10.87 2.98
CA SER A 316 2.96 9.88 1.90
C SER A 316 4.24 9.03 1.84
N LEU A 317 5.32 9.50 2.46
CA LEU A 317 6.56 8.78 2.73
C LEU A 317 6.97 9.02 4.17
N THR A 318 7.08 7.95 4.95
CA THR A 318 7.45 8.01 6.36
C THR A 318 8.49 6.95 6.69
N GLN A 319 9.19 7.10 7.82
CA GLN A 319 10.13 6.10 8.30
C GLN A 319 9.89 5.82 9.77
N VAL A 320 9.60 4.56 10.09
CA VAL A 320 9.37 4.08 11.47
C VAL A 320 10.20 2.82 11.67
N ASP A 321 10.94 2.78 12.79
CA ASP A 321 11.78 1.63 13.18
C ASP A 321 12.76 1.17 12.08
N GLY A 322 13.24 2.10 11.26
CA GLY A 322 14.20 1.85 10.16
C GLY A 322 13.58 1.30 8.86
N CYS A 323 12.27 1.09 8.82
CA CYS A 323 11.52 0.74 7.61
C CYS A 323 10.85 1.99 7.03
N THR A 324 11.00 2.21 5.73
CA THR A 324 10.29 3.27 5.01
C THR A 324 8.91 2.78 4.57
N PHE A 325 7.87 3.55 4.86
CA PHE A 325 6.52 3.29 4.39
C PHE A 325 6.20 4.27 3.26
N ALA A 326 5.77 3.73 2.12
CA ALA A 326 5.53 4.49 0.92
C ALA A 326 4.10 4.29 0.43
N GLN A 327 3.35 5.38 0.39
CA GLN A 327 2.06 5.40 -0.26
C GLN A 327 2.23 5.36 -1.79
N VAL A 328 1.32 4.66 -2.44
CA VAL A 328 1.21 4.54 -3.89
C VAL A 328 -0.13 5.14 -4.33
N GLY A 329 -0.07 6.03 -5.30
CA GLY A 329 -1.22 6.70 -5.89
C GLY A 329 -1.97 5.83 -6.89
N VAL A 330 -2.90 6.45 -7.59
CA VAL A 330 -3.77 5.81 -8.58
C VAL A 330 -3.39 6.16 -10.02
N VAL A 331 -3.77 5.27 -10.93
CA VAL A 331 -3.60 5.46 -12.37
C VAL A 331 -4.81 6.16 -13.02
N GLY A 332 -6.03 5.75 -12.64
CA GLY A 332 -7.28 6.15 -13.29
C GLY A 332 -7.83 7.51 -12.85
N PRO A 333 -8.40 8.32 -13.77
CA PRO A 333 -8.98 9.62 -13.46
C PRO A 333 -10.24 9.57 -12.59
N LYS A 334 -11.03 8.49 -12.62
CA LYS A 334 -12.23 8.38 -11.75
C LYS A 334 -11.92 7.90 -10.34
N SER A 335 -10.72 7.35 -10.15
CA SER A 335 -10.29 6.73 -8.90
C SER A 335 -9.54 7.70 -8.01
N THR A 336 -8.89 8.71 -8.57
CA THR A 336 -8.17 9.74 -7.79
C THR A 336 -9.15 10.57 -6.97
N ARG A 337 -8.77 10.90 -5.74
CA ARG A 337 -9.56 11.79 -4.88
C ARG A 337 -9.04 13.21 -4.83
N ASP A 338 -7.84 13.45 -5.32
CA ASP A 338 -7.16 14.75 -5.36
C ASP A 338 -6.86 15.23 -6.79
N SER A 339 -7.42 14.52 -7.78
CA SER A 339 -7.20 14.75 -9.22
C SER A 339 -5.77 14.48 -9.72
N ARG A 340 -4.88 13.95 -8.87
CA ARG A 340 -3.51 13.61 -9.23
C ARG A 340 -3.42 12.12 -9.53
N ARG A 341 -2.95 11.80 -10.74
CA ARG A 341 -2.70 10.43 -11.21
C ARG A 341 -1.20 10.16 -11.19
N GLN A 342 -0.77 9.19 -10.40
CA GLN A 342 0.63 8.96 -10.08
C GLN A 342 0.93 7.47 -9.88
N THR A 343 2.09 7.05 -10.37
CA THR A 343 2.66 5.71 -10.13
C THR A 343 3.98 5.84 -9.38
N ARG A 344 4.28 4.89 -8.50
CA ARG A 344 5.54 4.84 -7.77
C ARG A 344 6.55 4.01 -8.55
N LEU A 345 7.75 4.56 -8.78
CA LEU A 345 8.89 3.82 -9.33
C LEU A 345 9.98 3.74 -8.25
N VAL A 346 10.46 2.53 -7.96
CA VAL A 346 11.51 2.31 -6.97
C VAL A 346 12.73 1.74 -7.66
N GLN A 347 13.87 2.41 -7.54
CA GLN A 347 15.15 1.84 -7.93
C GLN A 347 15.92 1.46 -6.68
N GLY A 348 16.62 0.34 -6.72
CA GLY A 348 17.49 -0.05 -5.62
C GLY A 348 18.76 -0.70 -6.11
N ASP A 349 19.77 -0.65 -5.25
CA ASP A 349 21.02 -1.39 -5.43
C ASP A 349 21.55 -1.85 -4.05
N SER A 350 22.83 -2.27 -4.01
CA SER A 350 23.47 -2.66 -2.75
C SER A 350 23.62 -1.51 -1.72
N ASN A 351 23.55 -0.26 -2.15
CA ASN A 351 23.79 0.93 -1.30
C ASN A 351 22.50 1.52 -0.77
N GLY A 352 21.40 1.48 -1.54
CA GLY A 352 20.18 2.14 -1.12
C GLY A 352 19.00 1.98 -2.06
N LEU A 353 17.97 2.77 -1.78
CA LEU A 353 16.76 2.90 -2.59
C LEU A 353 16.59 4.36 -3.04
N ARG A 354 16.04 4.55 -4.22
CA ARG A 354 15.54 5.83 -4.74
C ARG A 354 14.10 5.65 -5.16
N MET A 355 13.22 6.50 -4.64
CA MET A 355 11.79 6.45 -4.89
C MET A 355 11.38 7.64 -5.73
N TYR A 356 10.71 7.36 -6.84
CA TYR A 356 10.28 8.32 -7.83
C TYR A 356 8.76 8.30 -7.97
N THR A 357 8.22 9.44 -8.37
CA THR A 357 6.84 9.60 -8.82
C THR A 357 6.81 9.81 -10.32
N VAL A 358 6.03 9.00 -11.02
CA VAL A 358 5.65 9.23 -12.42
C VAL A 358 4.31 9.96 -12.42
N ASN A 359 4.29 11.24 -12.79
CA ASN A 359 3.09 12.07 -12.81
C ASN A 359 2.37 11.96 -14.16
N HIS A 360 1.32 11.13 -14.24
CA HIS A 360 0.55 10.94 -15.48
C HIS A 360 -0.31 12.15 -15.87
N HIS A 361 -0.55 13.05 -14.91
CA HIS A 361 -1.36 14.25 -15.06
C HIS A 361 -0.52 15.50 -15.38
N LEU A 362 0.79 15.47 -15.15
CA LEU A 362 1.71 16.57 -15.46
C LEU A 362 2.61 16.17 -16.62
N ARG A 363 2.55 16.95 -17.71
CA ARG A 363 3.37 16.70 -18.90
C ARG A 363 4.32 17.85 -19.17
N ASP A 364 5.51 17.50 -19.62
CA ASP A 364 6.46 18.45 -20.18
C ASP A 364 5.87 19.06 -21.47
N PRO A 365 5.73 20.39 -21.60
CA PRO A 365 5.09 21.03 -22.75
C PRO A 365 5.82 20.84 -24.09
N LEU A 366 7.12 20.50 -24.07
CA LEU A 366 7.94 20.36 -25.27
C LEU A 366 7.99 18.92 -25.78
N THR A 367 8.10 17.97 -24.86
CA THR A 367 8.25 16.54 -25.15
C THR A 367 6.95 15.77 -25.02
N ASN A 368 5.93 16.36 -24.39
CA ASN A 368 4.66 15.74 -24.02
C ASN A 368 4.81 14.46 -23.17
N LYS A 369 5.95 14.31 -22.48
CA LYS A 369 6.22 13.18 -21.58
C LYS A 369 5.69 13.48 -20.19
N ALA A 370 5.25 12.44 -19.48
CA ALA A 370 4.93 12.55 -18.05
C ALA A 370 6.17 12.98 -17.26
N LEU A 371 5.98 13.89 -16.30
CA LEU A 371 7.06 14.32 -15.43
C LEU A 371 7.40 13.20 -14.43
N THR A 372 8.67 12.79 -14.43
CA THR A 372 9.21 11.85 -13.45
C THR A 372 10.05 12.62 -12.43
N ARG A 373 9.73 12.50 -11.15
CA ARG A 373 10.36 13.25 -10.04
C ARG A 373 10.95 12.29 -9.01
N LEU A 374 12.15 12.59 -8.51
CA LEU A 374 12.70 11.92 -7.33
C LEU A 374 12.02 12.48 -6.08
N ASP A 375 11.45 11.62 -5.25
CA ASP A 375 10.76 12.03 -4.03
C ASP A 375 11.62 11.78 -2.79
N ALA A 376 12.34 10.65 -2.73
CA ALA A 376 13.21 10.34 -1.61
C ALA A 376 14.28 9.30 -1.92
N GLU A 377 15.31 9.28 -1.06
CA GLU A 377 16.37 8.28 -1.06
C GLU A 377 16.50 7.61 0.32
N VAL A 378 16.87 6.34 0.35
CA VAL A 378 17.19 5.60 1.57
C VAL A 378 18.60 5.04 1.42
N ASP A 379 19.52 5.46 2.28
CA ASP A 379 20.88 4.92 2.33
C ASP A 379 20.89 3.75 3.32
N PHE A 380 21.33 2.57 2.89
CA PHE A 380 21.38 1.40 3.77
C PHE A 380 22.51 1.45 4.80
N ALA A 381 23.52 2.29 4.61
CA ALA A 381 24.63 2.42 5.54
C ALA A 381 24.21 3.11 6.84
N ASP A 382 23.38 4.15 6.75
CA ASP A 382 22.84 4.85 7.92
C ASP A 382 21.35 4.58 8.17
N GLY A 383 20.68 3.91 7.23
CA GLY A 383 19.27 3.56 7.30
C GLY A 383 18.32 4.75 7.18
N ARG A 384 18.78 5.95 6.80
CA ARG A 384 17.97 7.17 6.86
C ARG A 384 17.24 7.48 5.56
N LEU A 385 15.95 7.77 5.69
CA LEU A 385 15.13 8.39 4.65
C LEU A 385 15.53 9.86 4.48
N ARG A 386 15.76 10.27 3.24
CA ARG A 386 16.06 11.66 2.85
C ARG A 386 15.05 12.11 1.80
N MET A 387 14.23 13.08 2.15
CA MET A 387 13.26 13.67 1.23
C MET A 387 13.97 14.58 0.22
N ALA A 388 13.60 14.47 -1.06
CA ALA A 388 14.14 15.29 -2.14
C ALA A 388 13.37 16.62 -2.31
N HIS A 389 12.15 16.69 -1.79
CA HIS A 389 11.30 17.89 -1.76
C HIS A 389 10.38 17.86 -0.53
N GLY A 390 9.72 18.99 -0.23
CA GLY A 390 8.67 19.06 0.80
C GLY A 390 7.32 18.54 0.30
N SER A 391 6.30 18.54 1.15
CA SER A 391 4.93 18.24 0.74
C SER A 391 4.29 19.42 -0.01
N ASP A 392 3.40 19.08 -0.93
CA ASP A 392 2.46 20.00 -1.58
C ASP A 392 1.04 19.58 -1.19
N ASP A 393 0.76 19.70 0.12
CA ASP A 393 -0.51 19.31 0.72
C ASP A 393 -1.67 20.05 0.06
N TYR A 394 -2.67 19.27 -0.31
CA TYR A 394 -3.89 19.79 -0.90
C TYR A 394 -4.94 19.89 0.21
N ASP A 395 -5.55 21.06 0.38
CA ASP A 395 -6.60 21.24 1.39
C ASP A 395 -7.94 20.74 0.84
N HIS A 396 -8.57 19.78 1.52
CA HIS A 396 -9.86 19.23 1.13
C HIS A 396 -10.70 18.83 2.36
N ALA A 397 -11.96 19.27 2.39
CA ALA A 397 -12.86 19.08 3.53
C ALA A 397 -13.20 17.60 3.86
N ASP A 398 -12.97 16.67 2.93
CA ASP A 398 -13.22 15.24 3.12
C ASP A 398 -12.05 14.47 3.76
N TRP A 399 -10.91 15.15 3.95
CA TRP A 399 -9.70 14.53 4.47
C TRP A 399 -9.51 14.85 5.94
N PHE A 400 -8.87 13.92 6.61
CA PHE A 400 -8.57 13.97 8.03
C PHE A 400 -7.06 13.81 8.13
N SER A 401 -6.35 14.90 8.42
CA SER A 401 -4.94 14.80 8.78
C SER A 401 -4.87 14.26 10.19
N ALA A 402 -4.72 12.94 10.33
CA ALA A 402 -4.64 12.28 11.61
C ALA A 402 -3.41 12.75 12.38
N TYR A 403 -3.64 13.69 13.29
CA TYR A 403 -2.61 14.13 14.19
C TYR A 403 -2.17 12.98 15.10
N THR A 404 -0.85 12.79 15.23
CA THR A 404 -0.27 11.87 16.22
C THR A 404 -0.07 12.63 17.52
N PRO A 405 -0.84 12.32 18.58
CA PRO A 405 -0.69 12.97 19.88
C PRO A 405 0.76 13.00 20.39
N GLN A 406 1.14 14.09 21.03
CA GLN A 406 2.46 14.36 21.61
C GLN A 406 2.32 14.75 23.08
N ASP A 407 3.28 14.38 23.92
CA ASP A 407 3.25 14.68 25.37
C ASP A 407 3.13 16.18 25.69
N ALA A 408 3.53 17.05 24.77
CA ALA A 408 3.49 18.49 24.92
C ALA A 408 2.14 19.13 24.52
N ASP A 409 1.19 18.35 24.00
CA ASP A 409 -0.11 18.88 23.59
C ASP A 409 -0.94 19.39 24.76
N GLY A 410 -1.90 20.26 24.44
CA GLY A 410 -2.95 20.63 25.38
C GLY A 410 -3.67 19.38 25.87
N CYS A 411 -4.11 19.38 27.13
CA CYS A 411 -4.89 18.32 27.77
C CYS A 411 -4.49 16.86 27.41
N TYR A 412 -3.22 16.46 27.60
CA TYR A 412 -2.70 15.08 27.81
C TYR A 412 -3.15 14.50 29.18
N LEU A 413 -3.20 13.18 29.49
CA LEU A 413 -2.88 12.68 30.85
C LEU A 413 -2.39 11.20 30.91
N ALA A 414 -1.23 10.94 31.53
CA ALA A 414 -0.72 9.61 31.94
C ALA A 414 -0.77 9.31 33.46
N ALA A 415 -1.12 10.30 34.30
CA ALA A 415 -1.81 10.19 35.60
C ALA A 415 -1.59 11.44 36.47
N PRO A 416 -2.54 12.41 36.49
CA PRO A 416 -2.64 13.33 37.62
C PRO A 416 -4.08 13.54 38.12
N SER A 417 -4.16 13.91 39.40
CA SER A 417 -5.38 14.02 40.20
C SER A 417 -6.22 15.25 39.80
N GLY A 418 -7.43 15.04 39.30
CA GLY A 418 -8.38 16.12 39.03
C GLY A 418 -9.27 15.90 37.80
N GLN A 419 -10.01 16.93 37.43
CA GLN A 419 -10.74 17.02 36.15
C GLN A 419 -9.84 17.67 35.10
N VAL A 420 -9.81 17.13 33.89
CA VAL A 420 -9.14 17.76 32.74
C VAL A 420 -10.16 18.00 31.63
N ALA A 421 -10.26 19.24 31.16
CA ALA A 421 -11.27 19.68 30.21
C ALA A 421 -10.63 20.37 29.00
N CYS A 422 -11.05 19.97 27.80
CA CYS A 422 -10.76 20.69 26.57
C CYS A 422 -11.86 21.76 26.40
N THR A 423 -11.50 23.04 26.58
CA THR A 423 -12.44 24.16 26.69
C THR A 423 -13.13 24.54 25.37
N GLU A 424 -12.57 24.13 24.23
CA GLU A 424 -13.15 24.39 22.91
C GLU A 424 -13.07 23.16 21.99
N SER A 425 -14.20 22.75 21.42
CA SER A 425 -14.25 21.80 20.30
C SER A 425 -13.96 22.52 18.98
N SER A 426 -12.84 23.22 18.90
CA SER A 426 -12.42 23.94 17.69
C SER A 426 -11.50 23.07 16.83
N PRO A 427 -11.40 23.34 15.51
CA PRO A 427 -10.44 22.64 14.65
C PRO A 427 -8.98 22.77 15.11
N GLU A 428 -8.67 23.84 15.84
CA GLU A 428 -7.32 24.19 16.30
C GLU A 428 -6.96 23.55 17.66
N SER A 429 -7.95 23.00 18.38
CA SER A 429 -7.72 22.40 19.69
C SER A 429 -7.20 20.98 19.54
N ILE A 430 -5.98 20.73 20.03
CA ILE A 430 -5.38 19.39 20.14
C ILE A 430 -5.36 19.02 21.62
N CYS A 431 -6.18 18.03 21.99
CA CYS A 431 -6.33 17.50 23.34
C CYS A 431 -6.24 15.97 23.31
N TRP A 432 -5.62 15.28 24.28
CA TRP A 432 -5.56 13.80 24.27
C TRP A 432 -5.35 13.12 25.63
N TRP A 433 -5.74 11.87 25.83
CA TRP A 433 -5.72 11.27 27.16
C TRP A 433 -5.46 9.78 27.11
N HIS A 434 -4.60 9.27 28.00
CA HIS A 434 -4.57 7.85 28.32
C HIS A 434 -5.62 7.59 29.41
N MET A 435 -6.58 6.75 29.06
CA MET A 435 -7.70 6.37 29.91
C MET A 435 -7.27 5.27 30.89
N ALA A 436 -7.99 5.12 32.00
CA ALA A 436 -7.68 4.14 33.04
C ALA A 436 -7.81 2.68 32.55
N ASP A 437 -8.56 2.46 31.48
CA ASP A 437 -8.74 1.16 30.81
C ASP A 437 -7.66 0.88 29.73
N GLY A 438 -6.66 1.76 29.60
CA GLY A 438 -5.56 1.63 28.66
C GLY A 438 -5.86 2.13 27.25
N LYS A 439 -7.02 2.76 27.02
CA LYS A 439 -7.34 3.40 25.73
C LYS A 439 -6.72 4.78 25.62
N THR A 440 -6.57 5.26 24.39
CA THR A 440 -6.10 6.63 24.12
C THR A 440 -7.15 7.37 23.33
N LEU A 441 -7.62 8.50 23.85
CA LEU A 441 -8.61 9.35 23.18
C LEU A 441 -7.97 10.70 22.84
N GLY A 442 -8.43 11.38 21.81
CA GLY A 442 -8.01 12.75 21.53
C GLY A 442 -9.02 13.55 20.72
N VAL A 443 -9.08 14.85 21.00
CA VAL A 443 -9.81 15.82 20.20
C VAL A 443 -8.91 16.30 19.08
N HIS A 444 -9.38 16.15 17.85
CA HIS A 444 -8.69 16.58 16.64
C HIS A 444 -9.70 17.00 15.56
N ASP A 445 -9.48 18.15 14.91
CA ASP A 445 -10.40 18.79 13.95
C ASP A 445 -11.87 18.85 14.45
N GLY A 446 -12.04 19.17 15.74
CA GLY A 446 -13.36 19.22 16.37
C GLY A 446 -14.07 17.86 16.48
N GLN A 447 -13.37 16.74 16.34
CA GLN A 447 -13.88 15.37 16.54
C GLN A 447 -13.18 14.73 17.73
N LEU A 448 -13.86 13.82 18.43
CA LEU A 448 -13.22 12.95 19.42
C LEU A 448 -12.85 11.63 18.72
N VAL A 449 -11.59 11.23 18.81
CA VAL A 449 -11.00 10.09 18.09
C VAL A 449 -10.34 9.15 19.10
N GLU A 450 -10.46 7.85 18.89
CA GLU A 450 -9.68 6.84 19.61
C GLU A 450 -8.43 6.52 18.82
N TYR A 451 -7.31 6.41 19.53
CA TYR A 451 -5.99 6.08 19.01
C TYR A 451 -5.51 4.75 19.59
N ASP A 452 -4.69 4.05 18.83
CA ASP A 452 -3.96 2.91 19.36
C ASP A 452 -2.98 3.39 20.43
N ALA A 453 -3.04 2.79 21.62
CA ALA A 453 -2.26 3.26 22.76
C ALA A 453 -0.74 3.08 22.60
N GLU A 454 -0.28 2.25 21.66
CA GLU A 454 1.13 1.97 21.45
C GLU A 454 1.69 2.75 20.26
N THR A 455 0.93 2.82 19.16
CA THR A 455 1.40 3.46 17.92
C THR A 455 0.88 4.89 17.75
N LEU A 456 -0.10 5.30 18.57
CA LEU A 456 -0.82 6.57 18.46
C LEU A 456 -1.41 6.81 17.06
N SER A 457 -1.67 5.74 16.32
CA SER A 457 -2.37 5.78 15.05
C SER A 457 -3.88 5.81 15.32
N PRO A 458 -4.67 6.58 14.55
CA PRO A 458 -6.11 6.66 14.75
C PRO A 458 -6.77 5.30 14.46
N LEU A 459 -7.66 4.88 15.37
CA LEU A 459 -8.49 3.70 15.20
C LEU A 459 -9.88 4.07 14.69
N GLY A 460 -10.48 5.13 15.22
CA GLY A 460 -11.84 5.47 14.82
C GLY A 460 -12.39 6.72 15.49
N ILE A 461 -13.46 7.28 14.91
CA ILE A 461 -14.15 8.44 15.47
C ILE A 461 -15.10 7.99 16.59
N VAL A 462 -14.96 8.57 17.77
CA VAL A 462 -15.82 8.40 18.94
C VAL A 462 -17.01 9.36 18.89
N VAL A 463 -16.77 10.63 18.59
CA VAL A 463 -17.79 11.69 18.48
C VAL A 463 -17.49 12.54 17.25
N GLN A 464 -18.48 12.69 16.37
CA GLN A 464 -18.39 13.50 15.16
C GLN A 464 -18.42 15.00 15.45
N LYS A 465 -17.95 15.79 14.48
CA LYS A 465 -17.76 17.24 14.57
C LYS A 465 -19.05 18.00 14.89
N ASP A 466 -20.14 17.64 14.25
CA ASP A 466 -21.48 18.20 14.46
C ASP A 466 -21.99 17.96 15.89
N ARG A 467 -21.73 16.77 16.43
CA ARG A 467 -22.15 16.39 17.79
C ARG A 467 -21.27 16.98 18.88
N LEU A 468 -19.97 17.17 18.58
CA LEU A 468 -19.03 17.76 19.51
C LEU A 468 -19.09 19.30 19.52
N HIS A 469 -19.56 19.91 18.43
CA HIS A 469 -19.59 21.35 18.26
C HIS A 469 -20.25 22.07 19.44
N GLY A 470 -19.43 22.84 20.16
CA GLY A 470 -19.87 23.67 21.25
C GLY A 470 -20.00 23.00 22.60
N ARG A 471 -19.50 21.76 22.71
CA ARG A 471 -19.41 21.00 23.94
C ARG A 471 -17.95 20.90 24.37
N GLN A 472 -17.71 20.91 25.67
CA GLN A 472 -16.40 20.61 26.24
C GLN A 472 -16.23 19.10 26.40
N VAL A 473 -15.05 18.57 26.13
CA VAL A 473 -14.69 17.19 26.47
C VAL A 473 -13.98 17.21 27.81
N VAL A 474 -14.52 16.50 28.79
CA VAL A 474 -13.96 16.43 30.14
C VAL A 474 -13.64 14.98 30.50
N VAL A 475 -12.39 14.74 30.89
CA VAL A 475 -11.94 13.47 31.46
C VAL A 475 -11.96 13.59 32.97
N VAL A 476 -12.68 12.67 33.63
CA VAL A 476 -12.93 12.72 35.07
C VAL A 476 -12.41 11.48 35.79
N ASN A 477 -12.08 11.66 37.08
CA ASN A 477 -11.69 10.59 37.98
C ASN A 477 -10.53 9.75 37.44
N GLU A 478 -9.42 10.42 37.09
CA GLU A 478 -8.18 9.79 36.62
C GLU A 478 -8.38 8.91 35.36
N GLY A 479 -9.17 9.38 34.40
CA GLY A 479 -9.39 8.66 33.15
C GLY A 479 -10.42 7.52 33.23
N LYS A 480 -11.24 7.46 34.28
CA LYS A 480 -12.30 6.43 34.41
C LYS A 480 -13.55 6.75 33.61
N ALA A 481 -13.77 8.01 33.25
CA ALA A 481 -14.87 8.40 32.39
C ALA A 481 -14.50 9.64 31.56
N VAL A 482 -15.12 9.71 30.38
CA VAL A 482 -15.11 10.87 29.49
C VAL A 482 -16.55 11.35 29.33
N ILE A 483 -16.76 12.65 29.51
CA ILE A 483 -18.08 13.30 29.41
C ILE A 483 -18.03 14.47 28.42
N LEU A 484 -19.17 14.74 27.78
CA LEU A 484 -19.41 15.93 26.99
C LEU A 484 -20.26 16.88 27.83
N VAL A 485 -19.81 18.13 27.98
CA VAL A 485 -20.51 19.15 28.76
C VAL A 485 -20.99 20.26 27.81
N ASP A 486 -22.29 20.51 27.80
CA ASP A 486 -22.90 21.63 27.08
C ASP A 486 -23.38 22.68 28.11
N GLU A 487 -22.60 23.76 28.23
CA GLU A 487 -22.89 24.88 29.13
C GLU A 487 -23.85 25.90 28.54
N ARG A 488 -24.28 25.74 27.28
CA ARG A 488 -25.17 26.70 26.58
C ARG A 488 -26.65 26.47 26.91
N ALA A 489 -26.97 25.39 27.61
CA ALA A 489 -28.32 24.87 27.78
C ALA A 489 -29.10 25.42 29.00
N GLY A 490 -28.80 26.63 29.47
CA GLY A 490 -29.51 27.29 30.59
C GLY A 490 -28.68 27.39 31.86
N GLU A 491 -29.34 27.42 33.04
CA GLU A 491 -28.65 27.54 34.35
C GLU A 491 -27.94 26.25 34.80
N GLU A 492 -28.27 25.09 34.21
CA GLU A 492 -27.63 23.80 34.50
C GLU A 492 -26.95 23.21 33.24
N PRO A 493 -25.69 22.74 33.33
CA PRO A 493 -24.99 22.15 32.20
C PRO A 493 -25.59 20.78 31.83
N ILE A 494 -25.77 20.51 30.53
CA ILE A 494 -26.14 19.16 30.05
C ILE A 494 -24.87 18.32 30.01
N ILE A 495 -24.89 17.20 30.75
CA ILE A 495 -23.79 16.23 30.81
C ILE A 495 -24.17 14.95 30.06
N GLU A 496 -23.34 14.56 29.11
CA GLU A 496 -23.46 13.29 28.39
C GLU A 496 -22.23 12.43 28.65
N VAL A 497 -22.40 11.18 29.10
CA VAL A 497 -21.29 10.25 29.30
C VAL A 497 -20.98 9.50 28.01
N VAL A 498 -19.72 9.48 27.60
CA VAL A 498 -19.26 8.66 26.47
C VAL A 498 -18.87 7.28 26.98
N HIS A 499 -19.72 6.29 26.70
CA HIS A 499 -19.51 4.90 27.13
C HIS A 499 -18.67 4.12 26.11
N PRO A 500 -17.76 3.22 26.55
CA PRO A 500 -17.14 2.25 25.66
C PRO A 500 -18.19 1.25 25.13
N ASN A 501 -17.88 0.63 23.99
CA ASN A 501 -18.59 -0.49 23.39
C ASN A 501 -18.35 -1.78 24.22
N ASP A 502 -19.09 -2.84 23.89
CA ASP A 502 -18.95 -4.15 24.57
C ASP A 502 -17.55 -4.76 24.46
N ASP A 503 -16.80 -4.42 23.41
CA ASP A 503 -15.41 -4.83 23.19
C ASP A 503 -14.37 -3.89 23.84
N GLY A 504 -14.85 -2.89 24.59
CA GLY A 504 -14.03 -1.89 25.28
C GLY A 504 -13.53 -0.75 24.39
N SER A 505 -13.76 -0.75 23.07
CA SER A 505 -13.45 0.41 22.22
C SER A 505 -14.42 1.57 22.45
N TYR A 506 -13.98 2.80 22.28
CA TYR A 506 -14.81 3.99 22.29
C TYR A 506 -15.29 4.38 20.89
N TRP A 507 -14.46 4.13 19.86
CA TRP A 507 -14.79 4.55 18.50
C TRP A 507 -16.10 3.90 18.02
N ARG A 508 -16.85 4.66 17.22
CA ARG A 508 -18.17 4.27 16.76
C ARG A 508 -18.08 3.76 15.33
N ARG A 509 -18.77 2.63 15.12
CA ARG A 509 -18.97 2.05 13.80
C ARG A 509 -20.10 2.80 13.13
N LEU A 510 -19.75 3.59 12.11
CA LEU A 510 -20.72 4.46 11.43
C LEU A 510 -21.31 3.82 10.17
N GLN A 511 -20.67 2.78 9.63
CA GLN A 511 -21.19 2.01 8.50
C GLN A 511 -21.11 0.50 8.75
N ARG A 512 -22.16 -0.20 8.34
CA ARG A 512 -22.20 -1.67 8.32
C ARG A 512 -21.51 -2.23 7.07
N ASN A 513 -21.18 -3.52 7.11
CA ASN A 513 -20.67 -4.29 5.98
C ASN A 513 -21.49 -4.02 4.69
N LYS A 514 -20.81 -3.85 3.54
CA LYS A 514 -21.46 -3.48 2.25
C LYS A 514 -22.57 -4.47 1.87
N ARG A 515 -22.36 -5.78 2.05
CA ARG A 515 -23.36 -6.81 1.73
C ARG A 515 -24.64 -6.64 2.55
N VAL A 516 -24.50 -6.34 3.85
CA VAL A 516 -25.64 -6.09 4.74
C VAL A 516 -26.40 -4.84 4.28
N ARG A 517 -25.67 -3.76 3.98
CA ARG A 517 -26.28 -2.50 3.49
C ARG A 517 -27.00 -2.68 2.15
N GLN A 518 -26.43 -3.44 1.21
CA GLN A 518 -27.08 -3.73 -0.06
C GLN A 518 -28.34 -4.57 0.14
N ALA A 519 -28.32 -5.57 1.03
CA ALA A 519 -29.51 -6.35 1.37
C ALA A 519 -30.60 -5.50 2.06
N GLU A 520 -30.22 -4.55 2.93
CA GLU A 520 -31.13 -3.56 3.52
C GLU A 520 -31.75 -2.67 2.45
N LYS A 521 -30.94 -2.08 1.56
CA LYS A 521 -31.41 -1.26 0.43
C LYS A 521 -32.35 -2.03 -0.50
N ALA A 522 -32.06 -3.30 -0.77
CA ALA A 522 -32.92 -4.16 -1.58
C ALA A 522 -34.28 -4.38 -0.89
N ARG A 523 -34.30 -4.62 0.43
CA ARG A 523 -35.54 -4.72 1.21
C ARG A 523 -36.31 -3.39 1.24
N GLU A 524 -35.63 -2.27 1.41
CA GLU A 524 -36.24 -0.93 1.35
C GLU A 524 -36.85 -0.65 -0.02
N LYS A 525 -36.16 -1.00 -1.10
CA LYS A 525 -36.68 -0.87 -2.48
C LYS A 525 -37.95 -1.69 -2.67
N LEU A 526 -37.93 -2.97 -2.26
CA LEU A 526 -39.12 -3.83 -2.30
C LEU A 526 -40.28 -3.27 -1.47
N ALA A 527 -40.00 -2.71 -0.29
CA ALA A 527 -41.02 -2.08 0.54
C ALA A 527 -41.61 -0.82 -0.11
N ARG A 528 -40.78 0.01 -0.76
CA ARG A 528 -41.24 1.18 -1.53
C ARG A 528 -42.10 0.77 -2.72
N GLU A 529 -41.63 -0.19 -3.52
CA GLU A 529 -42.38 -0.73 -4.66
C GLU A 529 -43.73 -1.34 -4.22
N TRP A 530 -43.76 -2.03 -3.07
CA TRP A 530 -45.01 -2.56 -2.50
C TRP A 530 -45.95 -1.44 -2.03
N LEU A 531 -45.44 -0.39 -1.37
CA LEU A 531 -46.23 0.77 -0.92
C LEU A 531 -46.87 1.52 -2.10
N GLU A 532 -46.15 1.73 -3.19
CA GLU A 532 -46.64 2.38 -4.42
C GLU A 532 -47.78 1.61 -5.12
N GLN A 533 -47.86 0.30 -4.87
CA GLN A 533 -48.92 -0.57 -5.36
C GLN A 533 -50.16 -0.58 -4.44
N GLN A 534 -50.09 -0.03 -3.23
CA GLN A 534 -51.23 -0.03 -2.30
C GLN A 534 -52.26 1.08 -2.63
N PRO A 535 -53.55 0.73 -2.82
CA PRO A 535 -54.60 1.69 -3.18
C PRO A 535 -54.76 2.86 -2.20
N ARG A 536 -54.49 2.63 -0.91
CA ARG A 536 -54.60 3.64 0.16
C ARG A 536 -53.57 4.76 0.05
N TYR A 537 -52.42 4.53 -0.58
CA TYR A 537 -51.37 5.54 -0.77
C TYR A 537 -51.52 6.30 -2.08
N ARG A 538 -52.01 5.65 -3.16
CA ARG A 538 -52.34 6.34 -4.42
C ARG A 538 -53.41 7.43 -4.27
N ALA A 539 -54.36 7.25 -3.33
CA ALA A 539 -55.44 8.20 -3.10
C ALA A 539 -55.00 9.52 -2.44
N ARG A 540 -53.83 9.56 -1.77
CA ARG A 540 -53.30 10.79 -1.15
C ARG A 540 -52.63 11.71 -2.18
N ASP A 541 -51.91 11.18 -3.16
CA ASP A 541 -51.26 11.99 -4.20
C ASP A 541 -52.26 12.59 -5.21
N SER A 542 -53.40 11.94 -5.43
CA SER A 542 -54.49 12.52 -6.23
C SER A 542 -55.24 13.67 -5.54
N ALA A 543 -55.21 13.73 -4.21
CA ALA A 543 -55.88 14.77 -3.43
C ALA A 543 -55.01 16.03 -3.23
N SER A 544 -53.67 15.92 -3.32
CA SER A 544 -52.75 17.07 -3.21
C SER A 544 -52.51 17.83 -4.51
N ASN A 545 -52.86 17.26 -5.67
CA ASN A 545 -52.79 17.95 -6.98
C ASN A 545 -54.12 18.58 -7.42
N SER A 546 -55.10 18.69 -6.51
CA SER A 546 -56.40 19.31 -6.76
C SER A 546 -56.75 20.43 -5.77
N ALA A 547 -55.75 21.03 -5.10
CA ALA A 547 -55.89 22.21 -4.26
C ALA A 547 -55.17 23.42 -4.88
#